data_AF-T2SDF8-F1
#
_entry.id   AF-T2SDF8-F1
#
_cell.length_a   1.000
_cell.length_b   1.000
_cell.length_c   1.000
_cell.angle_alpha   90.00
_cell.angle_beta   90.00
_cell.angle_gamma   90.00
#
_symmetry.space_group_name_H-M   'P 1'
#
loop_
_entity.id
_entity.type
_entity.pdbx_description
1 polymer ?
#
loop_
_entity_poly.entity_id
_entity_poly.type
_entity_poly.pdbx_seq_one_letter_code
_entity_poly.pdbx_strand_id
1 'polypeptide(L)'
;MIGNHFEYKNRFPKEFSRFNLNNTSYFSKNKSLRVTNNADKQVVTDYINSVYYNDYVLHSLIELFKDKDSLVIYLSDHGDDMFESSAFNTHECSNASVEIPFLIYMSDTFKQKHPQMVKSFEEALHKPFMSDDLLHTLLPLAGIMTKDHEKTRDLFNEDYNDKRPRRPCDNKVYPMSK
;
A
#
# COMPACT_ATOMS: atom_id res chain seq x y z
N MET A 1 -10.40 7.00 0.44
CA MET A 1 -9.76 8.31 0.17
C MET A 1 -9.64 8.47 -1.34
N ILE A 2 -9.58 9.67 -1.90
CA ILE A 2 -9.29 9.84 -3.34
C ILE A 2 -7.84 9.44 -3.68
N GLY A 3 -6.96 9.47 -2.68
CA GLY A 3 -5.60 8.95 -2.74
C GLY A 3 -4.82 9.50 -3.93
N ASN A 4 -4.21 8.58 -4.66
CA ASN A 4 -3.36 8.88 -5.80
C ASN A 4 -4.09 8.67 -7.13
N HIS A 5 -5.40 8.84 -7.21
CA HIS A 5 -6.15 8.63 -8.46
C HIS A 5 -5.66 9.54 -9.60
N PHE A 6 -5.78 9.08 -10.86
CA PHE A 6 -5.41 9.78 -12.09
C PHE A 6 -5.90 11.23 -12.14
N GLU A 7 -5.14 12.05 -12.87
CA GLU A 7 -5.00 13.50 -12.70
C GLU A 7 -4.27 13.88 -11.40
N TYR A 8 -3.09 13.29 -11.20
CA TYR A 8 -2.31 13.39 -9.95
C TYR A 8 -2.06 14.82 -9.47
N LYS A 9 -1.88 15.79 -10.38
CA LYS A 9 -1.74 17.23 -10.05
C LYS A 9 -2.92 17.80 -9.26
N ASN A 10 -4.11 17.19 -9.38
CA ASN A 10 -5.33 17.60 -8.70
C ASN A 10 -5.49 16.87 -7.34
N ARG A 11 -4.48 16.12 -6.90
CA ARG A 11 -4.48 15.35 -5.64
C ARG A 11 -3.71 16.02 -4.52
N PHE A 12 -2.95 17.07 -4.80
CA PHE A 12 -2.17 17.79 -3.81
C PHE A 12 -2.28 19.31 -4.03
N PRO A 13 -2.27 20.14 -2.97
CA PRO A 13 -2.24 21.58 -3.12
C PRO A 13 -0.80 22.06 -3.43
N LYS A 14 -0.66 23.31 -3.86
CA LYS A 14 0.62 23.85 -4.37
C LYS A 14 1.77 23.73 -3.37
N GLU A 15 1.48 23.84 -2.09
CA GLU A 15 2.43 23.74 -0.97
C GLU A 15 3.06 22.35 -0.87
N PHE A 16 2.41 21.32 -1.43
CA PHE A 16 2.89 19.93 -1.47
C PHE A 16 3.55 19.57 -2.81
N SER A 17 3.75 20.53 -3.71
CA SER A 17 4.54 20.37 -4.94
C SER A 17 6.05 20.35 -4.66
N ARG A 18 6.49 19.43 -3.80
CA ARG A 18 7.87 19.34 -3.30
C ARG A 18 8.86 18.88 -4.38
N PHE A 19 8.44 17.95 -5.21
CA PHE A 19 9.24 17.37 -6.27
C PHE A 19 8.96 18.03 -7.62
N ASN A 20 10.01 18.13 -8.43
CA ASN A 20 9.99 18.61 -9.80
C ASN A 20 11.03 17.85 -10.64
N LEU A 21 11.03 18.08 -11.95
CA LEU A 21 11.92 17.40 -12.90
C LEU A 21 13.41 17.53 -12.56
N ASN A 22 13.83 18.58 -11.84
CA ASN A 22 15.24 18.87 -11.56
C ASN A 22 15.71 18.33 -10.19
N ASN A 23 14.80 18.06 -9.26
CA ASN A 23 15.16 17.63 -7.90
C ASN A 23 14.77 16.18 -7.57
N THR A 24 14.05 15.51 -8.48
CA THR A 24 13.66 14.12 -8.31
C THR A 24 14.75 13.16 -8.80
N SER A 25 15.05 12.12 -8.01
CA SER A 25 16.00 11.07 -8.40
C SER A 25 15.39 10.07 -9.39
N TYR A 26 14.08 10.14 -9.65
CA TYR A 26 13.34 9.18 -10.49
C TYR A 26 13.75 9.18 -11.97
N PHE A 27 14.45 10.22 -12.43
CA PHE A 27 14.98 10.32 -13.80
C PHE A 27 16.50 10.12 -13.88
N SER A 28 17.14 9.71 -12.80
CA SER A 28 18.57 9.36 -12.82
C SER A 28 18.81 8.07 -13.62
N LYS A 29 20.01 7.93 -14.22
CA LYS A 29 20.35 6.85 -15.17
C LYS A 29 20.14 5.41 -14.66
N ASN A 30 19.98 5.22 -13.36
CA ASN A 30 19.83 3.90 -12.73
C ASN A 30 18.37 3.47 -12.53
N LYS A 31 17.39 4.29 -12.92
CA LYS A 31 15.96 3.94 -12.83
C LYS A 31 15.38 3.68 -14.22
N SER A 32 14.70 2.54 -14.34
CA SER A 32 14.20 1.95 -15.58
C SER A 32 12.80 2.45 -15.98
N LEU A 33 12.51 3.74 -15.77
CA LEU A 33 11.25 4.31 -16.27
C LEU A 33 11.36 4.55 -17.77
N ARG A 34 10.37 4.11 -18.54
CA ARG A 34 10.30 4.22 -20.00
C ARG A 34 9.73 5.56 -20.48
N VAL A 35 9.95 6.62 -19.69
CA VAL A 35 9.54 7.99 -20.03
C VAL A 35 10.32 8.50 -21.23
N THR A 36 9.65 9.14 -22.18
CA THR A 36 10.25 9.57 -23.47
C THR A 36 10.42 11.07 -23.58
N ASN A 37 9.62 11.85 -22.86
CA ASN A 37 9.56 13.31 -22.98
C ASN A 37 9.29 13.99 -21.62
N ASN A 38 9.28 15.33 -21.59
CA ASN A 38 9.05 16.08 -20.34
C ASN A 38 7.61 15.99 -19.81
N ALA A 39 6.62 15.71 -20.66
CA ALA A 39 5.24 15.51 -20.22
C ALA A 39 5.12 14.19 -19.44
N ASP A 40 5.72 13.09 -19.93
CA ASP A 40 5.78 11.81 -19.20
C ASP A 40 6.45 11.98 -17.83
N LYS A 41 7.58 12.70 -17.79
CA LYS A 41 8.28 13.04 -16.55
C LYS A 41 7.41 13.88 -15.61
N GLN A 42 6.59 14.78 -16.16
CA GLN A 42 5.65 15.55 -15.34
C GLN A 42 4.58 14.66 -14.72
N VAL A 43 4.04 13.68 -15.45
CA VAL A 43 3.08 12.70 -14.91
C VAL A 43 3.69 11.96 -13.71
N VAL A 44 4.91 11.44 -13.85
CA VAL A 44 5.62 10.78 -12.74
C VAL A 44 5.85 11.74 -11.57
N THR A 45 6.20 12.99 -11.86
CA THR A 45 6.44 14.03 -10.84
C THR A 45 5.17 14.39 -10.07
N ASP A 46 4.04 14.48 -10.77
CA ASP A 46 2.75 14.74 -10.13
C ASP A 46 2.31 13.53 -9.30
N TYR A 47 2.56 12.30 -9.78
CA TYR A 47 2.30 11.09 -9.00
C TYR A 47 3.09 11.08 -7.68
N ILE A 48 4.41 11.33 -7.70
CA ILE A 48 5.22 11.35 -6.46
C ILE A 48 4.79 12.46 -5.48
N ASN A 49 4.37 13.63 -5.98
CA ASN A 49 3.82 14.69 -5.13
C ASN A 49 2.47 14.30 -4.53
N SER A 50 1.63 13.59 -5.30
CA SER A 50 0.38 13.06 -4.77
C SER A 50 0.63 12.01 -3.67
N VAL A 51 1.66 11.17 -3.80
CA VAL A 51 2.04 10.20 -2.76
C VAL A 51 2.53 10.93 -1.51
N TYR A 52 3.36 11.97 -1.69
CA TYR A 52 3.81 12.81 -0.57
C TYR A 52 2.66 13.49 0.17
N TYR A 53 1.64 13.96 -0.54
CA TYR A 53 0.46 14.51 0.12
C TYR A 53 -0.41 13.44 0.78
N ASN A 54 -0.56 12.26 0.17
CA ASN A 54 -1.29 11.15 0.77
C ASN A 54 -0.63 10.67 2.08
N ASP A 55 0.71 10.67 2.15
CA ASP A 55 1.46 10.43 3.39
C ASP A 55 1.11 11.46 4.48
N TYR A 56 1.06 12.75 4.14
CA TYR A 56 0.63 13.79 5.08
C TYR A 56 -0.82 13.60 5.55
N VAL A 57 -1.74 13.24 4.67
CA VAL A 57 -3.14 12.95 5.03
C VAL A 57 -3.21 11.76 5.98
N LEU A 58 -2.50 10.67 5.67
CA LEU A 58 -2.45 9.47 6.51
C LEU A 58 -1.83 9.77 7.89
N HIS A 59 -0.73 10.51 7.92
CA HIS A 59 -0.11 10.97 9.17
C HIS A 59 -1.10 11.81 10.00
N SER A 60 -1.80 12.75 9.36
CA SER A 60 -2.80 13.58 10.02
C SER A 60 -3.94 12.76 10.61
N LEU A 61 -4.37 11.68 9.94
CA LEU A 61 -5.35 10.74 10.47
C LEU A 61 -4.82 9.96 11.67
N ILE A 62 -3.58 9.47 11.59
CA ILE A 62 -2.92 8.76 12.69
C ILE A 62 -2.81 9.64 13.94
N GLU A 63 -2.45 10.91 13.78
CA GLU A 63 -2.32 11.86 14.89
C GLU A 63 -3.63 12.06 15.67
N LEU A 64 -4.80 11.88 15.04
CA LEU A 64 -6.09 11.95 15.73
C LEU A 64 -6.30 10.83 16.75
N PHE A 65 -5.60 9.69 16.58
CA PHE A 65 -5.79 8.48 17.37
C PHE A 65 -4.58 8.06 18.21
N LYS A 66 -3.44 8.76 18.09
CA LYS A 66 -2.17 8.35 18.70
C LYS A 66 -2.20 8.19 20.23
N ASP A 67 -3.04 8.97 20.92
CA ASP A 67 -3.15 8.96 22.39
C ASP A 67 -4.32 8.07 22.89
N LYS A 68 -4.88 7.24 22.01
CA LYS A 68 -5.97 6.30 22.32
C LYS A 68 -5.46 4.86 22.28
N ASP A 69 -6.24 3.92 22.80
CA ASP A 69 -6.06 2.50 22.52
C ASP A 69 -6.56 2.24 21.08
N SER A 70 -5.67 2.31 20.09
CA SER A 70 -6.06 2.42 18.69
C SER A 70 -5.15 1.66 17.74
N LEU A 71 -5.78 1.15 16.68
CA LEU A 71 -5.18 0.50 15.54
C LEU A 71 -5.69 1.21 14.28
N VAL A 72 -4.78 1.66 13.42
CA VAL A 72 -5.12 2.28 12.13
C VAL A 72 -4.56 1.39 11.03
N ILE A 73 -5.44 0.91 10.15
CA ILE A 73 -5.10 0.04 9.03
C ILE A 73 -5.33 0.80 7.73
N TYR A 74 -4.31 0.86 6.89
CA TYR A 74 -4.36 1.49 5.57
C TYR A 74 -3.97 0.48 4.49
N LEU A 75 -4.77 0.37 3.44
CA LEU A 75 -4.54 -0.46 2.27
C LEU A 75 -4.98 0.33 1.03
N SER A 76 -4.13 0.39 0.00
CA SER A 76 -4.57 0.89 -1.32
C SER A 76 -5.43 -0.16 -2.01
N ASP A 77 -6.42 0.24 -2.80
CA ASP A 77 -7.22 -0.68 -3.61
C ASP A 77 -6.40 -1.30 -4.76
N HIS A 78 -5.59 -0.48 -5.41
CA HIS A 78 -4.60 -0.89 -6.40
C HIS A 78 -3.41 0.10 -6.45
N GLY A 79 -2.42 -0.21 -7.28
CA GLY A 79 -1.32 0.68 -7.66
C GLY A 79 -1.48 1.19 -9.10
N ASP A 80 -0.57 2.05 -9.55
CA ASP A 80 -0.52 2.53 -10.92
C ASP A 80 0.84 2.23 -11.56
N ASP A 81 0.85 1.81 -12.82
CA ASP A 81 2.08 1.59 -13.57
C ASP A 81 2.64 2.93 -14.07
N MET A 82 3.68 3.42 -13.40
CA MET A 82 4.32 4.70 -13.71
C MET A 82 5.44 4.55 -14.73
N PHE A 83 5.11 4.05 -15.92
CA PHE A 83 6.04 3.81 -17.04
C PHE A 83 7.11 2.74 -16.73
N GLU A 84 6.78 1.77 -15.88
CA GLU A 84 7.69 0.68 -15.52
C GLU A 84 7.59 -0.45 -16.55
N SER A 85 6.37 -0.82 -16.91
CA SER A 85 6.11 -1.94 -17.83
C SER A 85 6.08 -1.51 -19.30
N SER A 86 5.63 -0.28 -19.58
CA SER A 86 5.49 0.25 -20.94
C SER A 86 5.83 1.74 -21.05
N ALA A 87 5.77 2.30 -22.25
CA ALA A 87 5.95 3.74 -22.50
C ALA A 87 4.70 4.57 -22.17
N PHE A 88 3.67 3.96 -21.56
CA PHE A 88 2.42 4.62 -21.18
C PHE A 88 2.19 4.43 -19.68
N ASN A 89 1.61 5.44 -19.02
CA ASN A 89 1.00 5.23 -17.72
C ASN A 89 -0.33 4.47 -17.93
N THR A 90 -0.46 3.29 -17.34
CA THR A 90 -1.64 2.44 -17.55
C THR A 90 -2.16 1.85 -16.24
N HIS A 91 -3.43 1.45 -16.27
CA HIS A 91 -4.05 0.60 -15.24
C HIS A 91 -4.07 -0.86 -15.74
N GLU A 92 -2.93 -1.36 -16.23
CA GLU A 92 -2.80 -2.74 -16.68
C GLU A 92 -2.42 -3.70 -15.54
N CYS A 93 -2.54 -5.01 -15.75
CA CYS A 93 -2.11 -5.98 -14.75
C CYS A 93 -0.57 -6.16 -14.71
N SER A 94 0.16 -5.10 -14.37
CA SER A 94 1.60 -5.17 -14.16
C SER A 94 1.94 -5.57 -12.72
N ASN A 95 3.23 -5.68 -12.40
CA ASN A 95 3.63 -5.84 -10.99
C ASN A 95 3.45 -4.51 -10.23
N ALA A 96 3.74 -3.38 -10.89
CA ALA A 96 3.57 -2.04 -10.32
C ALA A 96 2.11 -1.76 -9.93
N SER A 97 1.14 -2.20 -10.73
CA SER A 97 -0.28 -1.95 -10.48
C SER A 97 -0.90 -2.84 -9.40
N VAL A 98 -0.24 -3.95 -9.01
CA VAL A 98 -0.77 -4.91 -8.02
C VAL A 98 0.01 -4.89 -6.71
N GLU A 99 1.20 -4.30 -6.71
CA GLU A 99 1.98 -4.05 -5.50
C GLU A 99 1.49 -2.77 -4.81
N ILE A 100 0.82 -2.94 -3.69
CA ILE A 100 0.17 -1.86 -2.95
C ILE A 100 0.76 -1.69 -1.54
N PRO A 101 0.72 -0.47 -0.98
CA PRO A 101 1.03 -0.28 0.42
C PRO A 101 -0.05 -0.93 1.30
N PHE A 102 0.39 -1.68 2.30
CA PHE A 102 -0.41 -2.15 3.42
C PHE A 102 0.30 -1.75 4.72
N LEU A 103 -0.33 -0.88 5.50
CA LEU A 103 0.24 -0.30 6.70
C LEU A 103 -0.66 -0.53 7.89
N ILE A 104 -0.04 -0.85 9.02
CA ILE A 104 -0.70 -0.97 10.32
C ILE A 104 0.04 -0.08 11.30
N TYR A 105 -0.64 0.96 11.76
CA TYR A 105 -0.19 1.80 12.85
C TYR A 105 -0.83 1.33 14.15
N MET A 106 -0.02 1.17 15.18
CA MET A 106 -0.44 0.88 16.55
C MET A 106 -0.04 2.04 17.45
N SER A 107 -0.98 2.58 18.22
CA SER A 107 -0.64 3.56 19.25
C SER A 107 0.19 2.95 20.37
N ASP A 108 0.90 3.78 21.14
CA ASP A 108 1.67 3.30 22.29
C ASP A 108 0.77 2.66 23.35
N THR A 109 -0.45 3.18 23.54
CA THR A 109 -1.43 2.57 24.44
C THR A 109 -1.89 1.20 23.94
N PHE A 110 -2.13 1.04 22.63
CA PHE A 110 -2.48 -0.25 22.04
C PHE A 110 -1.35 -1.26 22.26
N LYS A 111 -0.10 -0.87 21.99
CA LYS A 111 1.07 -1.74 22.16
C LYS A 111 1.22 -2.26 23.59
N GLN A 112 1.01 -1.40 24.58
CA GLN A 112 1.11 -1.76 25.99
C GLN A 112 0.00 -2.72 26.43
N LYS A 113 -1.22 -2.54 25.92
CA LYS A 113 -2.38 -3.34 26.32
C LYS A 113 -2.50 -4.67 25.58
N HIS A 114 -2.03 -4.74 24.34
CA HIS A 114 -2.20 -5.90 23.45
C HIS A 114 -0.86 -6.49 22.97
N PRO A 115 0.08 -6.84 23.87
CA PRO A 115 1.44 -7.24 23.48
C PRO A 115 1.47 -8.51 22.61
N GLN A 116 0.49 -9.40 22.75
CA GLN A 116 0.39 -10.59 21.89
C GLN A 116 0.02 -10.21 20.45
N MET A 117 -0.89 -9.24 20.27
CA MET A 117 -1.26 -8.76 18.93
C MET A 117 -0.09 -8.03 18.27
N VAL A 118 0.66 -7.22 19.04
CA VAL A 118 1.90 -6.58 18.55
C VAL A 118 2.85 -7.61 17.99
N LYS A 119 3.12 -8.68 18.76
CA LYS A 119 3.99 -9.77 18.33
C LYS A 119 3.50 -10.42 17.04
N SER A 120 2.21 -10.74 16.95
CA SER A 120 1.63 -11.32 15.72
C SER A 120 1.77 -10.40 14.50
N PHE A 121 1.67 -9.08 14.68
CA PHE A 121 1.86 -8.11 13.59
C PHE A 121 3.33 -8.02 13.16
N GLU A 122 4.26 -8.03 14.11
CA GLU A 122 5.70 -8.03 13.83
C GLU A 122 6.13 -9.31 13.09
N GLU A 123 5.63 -10.47 13.50
CA GLU A 123 5.87 -11.75 12.82
C GLU A 123 5.26 -11.82 11.41
N ALA A 124 4.22 -11.01 11.14
CA ALA A 124 3.56 -10.93 9.84
C ALA A 124 4.21 -9.96 8.85
N LEU A 125 5.13 -9.09 9.30
CA LEU A 125 5.63 -7.94 8.53
C LEU A 125 6.14 -8.28 7.12
N HIS A 126 6.76 -9.44 6.95
CA HIS A 126 7.35 -9.88 5.68
C HIS A 126 6.59 -11.03 5.01
N LYS A 127 5.45 -11.44 5.57
CA LYS A 127 4.63 -12.48 4.96
C LYS A 127 3.99 -11.94 3.67
N PRO A 128 3.97 -12.72 2.58
CA PRO A 128 3.22 -12.34 1.39
C PRO A 128 1.73 -12.27 1.74
N PHE A 129 1.04 -11.25 1.24
CA PHE A 129 -0.37 -10.99 1.51
C PHE A 129 -1.10 -10.53 0.25
N MET A 130 -2.41 -10.78 0.19
CA MET A 130 -3.31 -10.26 -0.84
C MET A 130 -4.53 -9.61 -0.19
N SER A 131 -5.06 -8.58 -0.85
CA SER A 131 -6.24 -7.84 -0.38
C SER A 131 -7.51 -8.70 -0.29
N ASP A 132 -7.60 -9.81 -1.02
CA ASP A 132 -8.74 -10.74 -0.93
C ASP A 132 -8.76 -11.54 0.40
N ASP A 133 -7.64 -11.55 1.14
CA ASP A 133 -7.49 -12.14 2.46
C ASP A 133 -7.76 -11.12 3.59
N LEU A 134 -8.03 -9.84 3.24
CA LEU A 134 -8.27 -8.76 4.21
C LEU A 134 -9.45 -9.03 5.13
N LEU A 135 -10.55 -9.58 4.61
CA LEU A 135 -11.73 -9.86 5.43
C LEU A 135 -11.40 -10.83 6.57
N HIS A 136 -10.66 -11.90 6.27
CA HIS A 136 -10.27 -12.92 7.26
C HIS A 136 -9.33 -12.36 8.33
N THR A 137 -8.52 -11.38 7.95
CA THR A 137 -7.64 -10.64 8.85
C THR A 137 -8.40 -9.66 9.76
N LEU A 138 -9.43 -8.99 9.23
CA LEU A 138 -10.18 -7.96 9.98
C LEU A 138 -11.20 -8.54 10.97
N LEU A 139 -11.79 -9.71 10.68
CA LEU A 139 -12.83 -10.31 11.52
C LEU A 139 -12.38 -10.54 12.98
N PRO A 140 -11.24 -11.20 13.25
CA PRO A 140 -10.76 -11.39 14.63
C PRO A 140 -10.37 -10.08 15.31
N LEU A 141 -9.80 -9.12 14.56
CA LEU A 141 -9.46 -7.79 15.09
C LEU A 141 -10.69 -7.02 15.57
N ALA A 142 -11.82 -7.21 14.91
CA ALA A 142 -13.11 -6.64 15.31
C ALA A 142 -13.83 -7.45 16.41
N GLY A 143 -13.23 -8.56 16.88
CA GLY A 143 -13.85 -9.48 17.84
C GLY A 143 -15.02 -10.29 17.25
N ILE A 144 -15.09 -10.42 15.92
CA ILE A 144 -16.15 -11.13 15.23
C ILE A 144 -15.73 -12.58 15.00
N MET A 145 -16.54 -13.50 15.52
CA MET A 145 -16.38 -14.95 15.32
C MET A 145 -17.46 -15.44 14.36
N THR A 146 -17.05 -16.05 13.24
CA THR A 146 -17.98 -16.64 12.26
C THR A 146 -17.40 -17.92 11.67
N LYS A 147 -18.29 -18.80 11.22
CA LYS A 147 -17.93 -20.03 10.48
C LYS A 147 -17.24 -19.74 9.14
N ASP A 148 -17.42 -18.53 8.61
CA ASP A 148 -16.86 -18.10 7.32
C ASP A 148 -15.42 -17.57 7.47
N HIS A 149 -14.87 -17.52 8.69
CA HIS A 149 -13.47 -17.15 8.94
C HIS A 149 -12.54 -18.30 8.58
N GLU A 150 -11.73 -18.10 7.55
CA GLU A 150 -10.71 -19.06 7.11
C GLU A 150 -9.36 -18.70 7.75
N LYS A 151 -8.98 -19.42 8.82
CA LYS A 151 -7.70 -19.19 9.54
C LYS A 151 -6.47 -19.19 8.64
N THR A 152 -6.47 -20.03 7.60
CA THR A 152 -5.36 -20.11 6.64
C THR A 152 -5.22 -18.86 5.76
N ARG A 153 -6.19 -17.95 5.81
CA ARG A 153 -6.23 -16.67 5.08
C ARG A 153 -6.15 -15.46 6.02
N ASP A 154 -6.07 -15.68 7.32
CA ASP A 154 -5.89 -14.61 8.31
C ASP A 154 -4.40 -14.37 8.55
N LEU A 155 -3.91 -13.19 8.16
CA LEU A 155 -2.49 -12.85 8.18
C LEU A 155 -1.85 -12.98 9.58
N PHE A 156 -2.63 -12.80 10.64
CA PHE A 156 -2.16 -12.82 12.03
C PHE A 156 -2.37 -14.18 12.70
N ASN A 157 -2.94 -15.14 11.99
CA ASN A 157 -3.12 -16.49 12.48
C ASN A 157 -1.82 -17.30 12.38
N GLU A 158 -1.65 -18.25 13.31
CA GLU A 158 -0.56 -19.24 13.25
C GLU A 158 -0.70 -20.17 12.04
N ASP A 159 -1.93 -20.44 11.60
CA ASP A 159 -2.24 -21.31 10.46
C ASP A 159 -2.14 -20.59 9.10
N TYR A 160 -1.74 -19.31 9.07
CA TYR A 160 -1.69 -18.52 7.83
C TYR A 160 -0.85 -19.22 6.75
N ASN A 161 -1.44 -19.40 5.56
CA ASN A 161 -0.78 -20.05 4.44
C ASN A 161 -0.02 -19.03 3.58
N ASP A 162 1.21 -18.74 3.98
CA ASP A 162 2.13 -17.88 3.24
C ASP A 162 2.59 -18.44 1.88
N LYS A 163 2.20 -19.69 1.54
CA LYS A 163 2.49 -20.34 0.25
C LYS A 163 1.34 -20.26 -0.74
N ARG A 164 0.20 -19.63 -0.36
CA ARG A 164 -0.97 -19.51 -1.23
C ARG A 164 -0.58 -18.77 -2.52
N PRO A 165 -0.83 -19.34 -3.71
CA PRO A 165 -0.55 -18.67 -4.97
C PRO A 165 -1.35 -17.36 -5.08
N ARG A 166 -0.64 -16.25 -5.28
CA ARG A 166 -1.24 -14.92 -5.41
C ARG A 166 -1.64 -14.66 -6.86
N ARG A 167 -2.91 -14.37 -7.11
CA ARG A 167 -3.48 -14.21 -8.46
C ARG A 167 -4.23 -12.88 -8.58
N PRO A 168 -3.53 -11.76 -8.77
CA PRO A 168 -4.17 -10.44 -8.79
C PRO A 168 -5.00 -10.20 -10.06
N CYS A 169 -4.79 -10.97 -11.14
CA CYS A 169 -5.54 -10.85 -12.39
C CYS A 169 -5.69 -12.20 -13.10
N ASP A 170 -6.68 -12.28 -14.00
CA ASP A 170 -6.97 -13.48 -14.77
C ASP A 170 -5.70 -13.95 -15.52
N ASN A 171 -5.28 -15.18 -15.21
CA ASN A 171 -4.10 -15.88 -15.75
C ASN A 171 -2.72 -15.46 -15.24
N LYS A 172 -2.58 -14.49 -14.33
CA LYS A 172 -1.28 -14.11 -13.76
C LYS A 172 -1.10 -14.66 -12.35
N VAL A 173 -0.01 -15.42 -12.13
CA VAL A 173 0.47 -15.75 -10.78
C VAL A 173 1.57 -14.77 -10.43
N TYR A 174 1.36 -13.99 -9.37
CA TYR A 174 2.35 -13.05 -8.87
C TYR A 174 3.50 -13.81 -8.18
N PRO A 175 4.77 -13.47 -8.44
CA PRO A 175 5.92 -14.21 -7.91
C PRO A 175 5.92 -14.30 -6.37
N MET A 176 6.41 -15.42 -5.84
CA MET A 176 6.52 -15.63 -4.38
C MET A 176 7.77 -14.98 -3.77
N SER A 177 8.77 -14.63 -4.59
CA SER A 177 10.00 -13.94 -4.19
C SER A 177 10.13 -12.61 -4.92
N LYS A 178 10.51 -11.56 -4.19
CA LYS A 178 11.13 -10.35 -4.75
C LYS A 178 12.65 -10.49 -4.71
#